data_AF-A0A067KY63-F1
#
_entry.id   AF-A0A067KY63-F1
#
_cell.length_a   1.000
_cell.length_b   1.000
_cell.length_c   1.000
_cell.angle_alpha   90.00
_cell.angle_beta   90.00
_cell.angle_gamma   90.00
#
_symmetry.space_group_name_H-M   'P 1'
#
loop_
_entity.id
_entity.type
_entity.pdbx_description
1 polymer ?
#
loop_
_entity_poly.entity_id
_entity_poly.type
_entity_poly.pdbx_seq_one_letter_code
_entity_poly.pdbx_strand_id
1 'polypeptide(L)'
;MDYGNDTPTCILKKISNTGKDVYSPTTWQITFELQTVIRTGNYTMQLALASASEAEIQVRFNDAAAKRPLFTTGLVGKDNAIARHGIHGIYWFYTIDVPNDVLVDGKNTIYLTQTRVAAAFSGVMYDYIRLEGPTST
;
A
#
# COMPACT_ATOMS: atom_id res chain seq x y z
N MET A 1 17.65 33.28 2.79
CA MET A 1 16.44 32.62 3.31
C MET A 1 16.50 31.19 2.83
N ASP A 2 17.05 30.30 3.67
CA ASP A 2 17.08 28.87 3.41
C ASP A 2 15.66 28.32 3.64
N TYR A 3 15.02 27.84 2.58
CA TYR A 3 13.79 27.07 2.71
C TYR A 3 14.20 25.64 3.03
N GLY A 4 13.96 25.26 4.30
CA GLY A 4 14.20 23.93 4.83
C GLY A 4 13.54 22.84 3.98
N ASN A 5 14.35 21.85 3.64
CA ASN A 5 14.01 20.68 2.83
C ASN A 5 13.26 19.61 3.64
N ASP A 6 12.30 20.00 4.47
CA ASP A 6 11.50 19.05 5.24
C ASP A 6 10.22 18.68 4.47
N THR A 7 10.39 17.77 3.51
CA THR A 7 9.27 16.90 3.13
C THR A 7 9.18 15.81 4.20
N PRO A 8 8.01 15.61 4.86
CA PRO A 8 7.87 14.54 5.83
C PRO A 8 7.84 13.20 5.09
N THR A 9 9.02 12.68 4.79
CA THR A 9 9.20 11.31 4.29
C THR A 9 9.05 10.38 5.49
N CYS A 10 7.82 9.89 5.72
CA CYS A 10 7.62 8.80 6.69
C CYS A 10 8.12 7.48 6.07
N ILE A 11 9.44 7.29 6.09
CA ILE A 11 10.08 6.01 5.74
C ILE A 11 10.33 5.27 7.04
N LEU A 12 9.39 4.43 7.47
CA LEU A 12 9.62 3.48 8.56
C LEU A 12 10.40 2.27 8.01
N LYS A 13 11.73 2.30 8.18
CA LYS A 13 12.62 1.17 7.89
C LYS A 13 13.04 0.53 9.22
N LYS A 14 12.73 -0.75 9.41
CA LYS A 14 13.33 -1.55 10.50
C LYS A 14 14.63 -2.15 10.00
N ILE A 15 15.76 -1.63 10.46
CA ILE A 15 17.10 -2.19 10.22
C ILE A 15 17.40 -3.18 11.35
N SER A 16 17.81 -4.42 11.02
CA SER A 16 18.29 -5.39 12.02
C SER A 16 19.82 -5.36 12.09
N ASN A 17 20.38 -5.08 13.28
CA ASN A 17 21.82 -4.96 13.51
C ASN A 17 22.46 -6.35 13.71
N THR A 18 22.51 -7.15 12.65
CA THR A 18 23.14 -8.48 12.66
C THR A 18 24.14 -8.62 11.51
N GLY A 19 25.03 -7.63 11.32
CA GLY A 19 26.22 -7.74 10.44
C GLY A 19 25.98 -8.13 8.97
N LYS A 20 24.72 -8.25 8.56
CA LYS A 20 24.17 -8.57 7.24
C LYS A 20 22.94 -7.69 7.14
N ASP A 21 22.84 -6.87 6.10
CA ASP A 21 21.68 -6.04 5.84
C ASP A 21 20.47 -6.93 5.49
N VAL A 22 19.80 -7.47 6.52
CA VAL A 22 18.58 -8.26 6.35
C VAL A 22 17.41 -7.30 6.36
N TYR A 23 16.97 -6.94 5.17
CA TYR A 23 15.78 -6.15 4.98
C TYR A 23 14.52 -7.01 5.17
N SER A 24 13.64 -6.60 6.08
CA SER A 24 12.38 -7.31 6.36
C SER A 24 11.19 -6.60 5.69
N PRO A 25 10.20 -7.33 5.16
CA PRO A 25 8.94 -6.75 4.71
C PRO A 25 8.30 -5.86 5.77
N THR A 26 7.85 -4.67 5.38
CA THR A 26 7.09 -3.77 6.27
C THR A 26 5.60 -3.99 6.04
N THR A 27 4.83 -4.13 7.11
CA THR A 27 3.38 -4.24 7.07
C THR A 27 2.75 -3.08 7.83
N TRP A 28 1.92 -2.28 7.15
CA TRP A 28 1.07 -1.28 7.76
C TRP A 28 -0.33 -1.85 8.02
N GLN A 29 -0.95 -1.43 9.11
CA GLN A 29 -2.28 -1.87 9.52
C GLN A 29 -3.21 -0.66 9.57
N ILE A 30 -4.37 -0.77 8.93
CA ILE A 30 -5.43 0.23 8.97
C ILE A 30 -6.64 -0.44 9.60
N THR A 31 -6.98 -0.05 10.82
CA THR A 31 -8.08 -0.63 11.58
C THR A 31 -9.29 0.31 11.55
N PHE A 32 -10.47 -0.23 11.28
CA PHE A 32 -11.72 0.52 11.22
C PHE A 32 -12.89 -0.35 11.66
N GLU A 33 -14.01 0.28 11.99
CA GLU A 33 -15.24 -0.37 12.46
C GLU A 33 -16.35 -0.21 11.42
N LEU A 34 -17.08 -1.28 11.12
CA LEU A 34 -18.30 -1.25 10.30
C LEU A 34 -19.49 -1.67 11.16
N GLN A 35 -20.51 -0.82 11.29
CA GLN A 35 -21.71 -1.19 12.07
C GLN A 35 -22.44 -2.39 11.47
N THR A 36 -22.54 -2.43 10.15
CA THR A 36 -23.13 -3.54 9.40
C THR A 36 -22.51 -3.55 8.01
N VAL A 37 -22.03 -4.73 7.60
CA VAL A 37 -21.54 -4.96 6.25
C VAL A 37 -22.70 -5.07 5.29
N ILE A 38 -22.66 -4.29 4.21
CA ILE A 38 -23.64 -4.38 3.12
C ILE A 38 -23.35 -5.65 2.32
N ARG A 39 -24.29 -6.59 2.34
CA ARG A 39 -24.16 -7.92 1.70
C ARG A 39 -24.61 -7.97 0.25
N THR A 40 -25.14 -6.88 -0.30
CA THR A 40 -25.75 -6.83 -1.64
C THR A 40 -24.76 -6.49 -2.76
N GLY A 41 -23.48 -6.30 -2.47
CA GLY A 41 -22.47 -6.01 -3.49
C GLY A 41 -21.04 -6.02 -2.95
N ASN A 42 -20.09 -5.69 -3.81
CA ASN A 42 -18.69 -5.52 -3.43
C ASN A 42 -18.41 -4.07 -3.02
N TYR A 43 -17.49 -3.91 -2.09
CA TYR A 43 -16.91 -2.63 -1.75
C TYR A 43 -15.84 -2.27 -2.77
N THR A 44 -15.51 -0.97 -2.86
CA THR A 44 -14.46 -0.48 -3.76
C THR A 44 -13.36 0.16 -2.93
N MET A 45 -12.15 -0.35 -3.02
CA MET A 45 -10.97 0.27 -2.43
C MET A 45 -10.16 1.02 -3.49
N GLN A 46 -9.92 2.31 -3.26
CA GLN A 46 -9.00 3.13 -4.02
C GLN A 46 -7.68 3.22 -3.28
N LEU A 47 -6.58 2.93 -3.97
CA LEU A 47 -5.22 3.01 -3.45
C LEU A 47 -4.35 3.84 -4.40
N ALA A 48 -3.77 4.92 -3.90
CA ALA A 48 -2.85 5.76 -4.65
C ALA A 48 -1.47 5.84 -4.00
N LEU A 49 -0.44 5.70 -4.82
CA LEU A 49 0.96 5.83 -4.46
C LEU A 49 1.53 7.10 -5.12
N ALA A 50 1.99 8.03 -4.31
CA ALA A 50 2.70 9.23 -4.75
C ALA A 50 4.07 8.90 -5.37
N SER A 51 4.69 7.81 -4.94
CA SER A 51 5.97 7.33 -5.43
C SER A 51 6.15 5.84 -5.13
N ALA A 52 6.90 5.14 -5.97
CA ALA A 52 7.31 3.76 -5.76
C ALA A 52 8.66 3.51 -6.43
N SER A 53 9.54 2.77 -5.75
CA SER A 53 10.85 2.37 -6.25
C SER A 53 11.06 0.89 -5.97
N GLU A 54 11.13 0.09 -7.03
CA GLU A 54 11.30 -1.37 -6.99
C GLU A 54 10.47 -2.09 -5.90
N ALA A 55 9.22 -1.66 -5.74
CA ALA A 55 8.35 -2.10 -4.66
C ALA A 55 7.20 -2.96 -5.18
N GLU A 56 6.61 -3.76 -4.29
CA GLU A 56 5.35 -4.45 -4.51
C GLU A 56 4.54 -4.33 -3.24
N ILE A 57 3.29 -3.86 -3.35
CA ILE A 57 2.35 -3.78 -2.24
C ILE A 57 1.30 -4.86 -2.40
N GLN A 58 1.11 -5.62 -1.34
CA GLN A 58 0.05 -6.61 -1.22
C GLN A 58 -0.99 -6.15 -0.20
N VAL A 59 -2.26 -6.25 -0.56
CA VAL A 59 -3.40 -5.87 0.26
C VAL A 59 -4.09 -7.12 0.79
N ARG A 60 -4.29 -7.20 2.10
CA ARG A 60 -5.07 -8.25 2.78
C ARG A 60 -6.09 -7.63 3.71
N PHE A 61 -7.18 -8.34 3.95
CA PHE A 61 -8.23 -7.95 4.89
C PHE A 61 -8.34 -9.01 5.97
N ASN A 62 -8.37 -8.57 7.23
CA ASN A 62 -8.64 -9.34 8.45
C ASN A 62 -7.68 -10.51 8.79
N ASP A 63 -6.92 -11.01 7.82
CA ASP A 63 -5.86 -12.01 8.01
C ASP A 63 -4.58 -11.56 7.29
N ALA A 64 -3.60 -11.10 8.06
CA ALA A 64 -2.28 -10.71 7.55
C ALA A 64 -1.49 -11.89 6.97
N ALA A 65 -1.77 -13.11 7.43
CA ALA A 65 -1.07 -14.33 7.03
C ALA A 65 -1.77 -15.08 5.88
N ALA A 66 -2.88 -14.52 5.35
CA ALA A 66 -3.61 -15.11 4.24
C ALA A 66 -2.66 -15.45 3.08
N LYS A 67 -2.70 -16.72 2.65
CA LYS A 67 -1.78 -17.27 1.64
C LYS A 67 -1.83 -16.50 0.32
N ARG A 68 -3.01 -16.05 -0.07
CA ARG A 68 -3.22 -15.20 -1.25
C ARG A 68 -3.62 -13.80 -0.78
N PRO A 69 -2.91 -12.74 -1.20
CA PRO A 69 -3.42 -11.40 -0.98
C PRO A 69 -4.70 -11.19 -1.79
N LEU A 70 -5.57 -10.29 -1.34
CA LEU A 70 -6.73 -9.87 -2.12
C LEU A 70 -6.27 -9.15 -3.39
N PHE A 71 -5.22 -8.35 -3.26
CA PHE A 71 -4.66 -7.56 -4.35
C PHE A 71 -3.13 -7.47 -4.25
N THR A 72 -2.46 -7.39 -5.40
CA THR A 72 -1.04 -7.02 -5.49
C THR A 72 -0.86 -6.00 -6.60
N THR A 73 -0.01 -4.99 -6.35
CA THR A 73 0.38 -4.02 -7.38
C THR A 73 1.26 -4.64 -8.46
N GLY A 74 1.85 -5.82 -8.19
CA GLY A 74 3.04 -6.28 -8.90
C GLY A 74 4.24 -5.37 -8.64
N LEU A 75 5.34 -5.61 -9.37
CA LEU A 75 6.54 -4.78 -9.27
C LEU A 75 6.30 -3.42 -9.91
N VAL A 76 6.42 -2.36 -9.12
CA VAL A 76 6.31 -0.96 -9.54
C VAL A 76 7.63 -0.21 -9.35
N GLY A 77 7.85 0.84 -10.15
CA GLY A 77 9.04 1.69 -10.04
C GLY A 77 10.33 1.07 -10.58
N LYS A 78 10.25 0.31 -11.69
CA LYS A 78 11.41 -0.32 -12.38
C LYS A 78 11.88 0.44 -13.64
N ASP A 79 11.12 1.43 -14.10
CA ASP A 79 11.39 2.06 -15.40
C ASP A 79 12.62 2.99 -15.35
N ASN A 80 13.73 2.50 -15.90
CA ASN A 80 14.93 3.25 -16.29
C ASN A 80 14.88 3.63 -17.78
N ALA A 81 13.79 4.26 -18.24
CA ALA A 81 13.70 4.76 -19.61
C ALA A 81 14.16 6.23 -19.67
N ILE A 82 15.47 6.42 -19.82
CA ILE A 82 16.05 7.48 -20.67
C ILE A 82 15.75 8.94 -20.26
N ALA A 83 16.77 9.55 -19.65
CA ALA A 83 17.36 10.84 -20.03
C ALA A 83 16.46 12.11 -20.18
N ARG A 84 16.71 13.03 -19.24
CA ARG A 84 16.69 14.50 -19.37
C ARG A 84 15.30 15.17 -19.50
N HIS A 85 15.04 16.06 -18.53
CA HIS A 85 14.01 17.12 -18.52
C HIS A 85 12.57 16.78 -18.13
N GLY A 86 12.34 16.03 -17.05
CA GLY A 86 10.99 15.97 -16.47
C GLY A 86 10.96 15.44 -15.05
N ILE A 87 10.89 16.36 -14.08
CA ILE A 87 10.35 16.04 -12.76
C ILE A 87 8.84 15.82 -12.98
N HIS A 88 8.42 14.56 -13.08
CA HIS A 88 7.01 14.17 -13.01
C HIS A 88 6.97 12.90 -12.17
N GLY A 89 6.63 13.07 -10.89
CA GLY A 89 6.42 11.96 -9.96
C GLY A 89 5.42 11.00 -10.59
N ILE A 90 5.88 9.78 -10.85
CA ILE A 90 5.05 8.70 -11.38
C ILE A 90 4.00 8.41 -10.31
N TYR A 91 2.73 8.54 -10.67
CA TYR A 91 1.59 8.32 -9.79
C TYR A 91 0.95 6.98 -10.13
N TRP A 92 0.81 6.09 -9.15
CA TRP A 92 0.10 4.83 -9.33
C TRP A 92 -1.26 4.90 -8.64
N PHE A 93 -2.32 4.58 -9.37
CA PHE A 93 -3.69 4.55 -8.86
C PHE A 93 -4.34 3.20 -9.14
N TYR A 94 -4.93 2.59 -8.13
CA TYR A 94 -5.54 1.27 -8.20
C TYR A 94 -6.97 1.31 -7.66
N THR A 95 -7.89 0.81 -8.48
CA THR A 95 -9.25 0.46 -8.05
C THR A 95 -9.29 -1.04 -7.77
N ILE A 96 -9.68 -1.41 -6.56
CA ILE A 96 -9.67 -2.79 -6.07
C ILE A 96 -11.10 -3.16 -5.68
N ASP A 97 -11.66 -4.18 -6.33
CA ASP A 97 -12.92 -4.78 -5.89
C ASP A 97 -12.70 -5.59 -4.61
N VAL A 98 -13.45 -5.25 -3.56
CA VAL A 98 -13.37 -5.88 -2.25
C VAL A 98 -14.66 -6.66 -2.01
N PRO A 99 -14.63 -8.00 -2.10
CA PRO A 99 -15.77 -8.84 -1.77
C PRO A 99 -16.31 -8.56 -0.36
N ASN A 100 -17.63 -8.49 -0.20
CA ASN A 100 -18.20 -8.19 1.13
C ASN A 100 -17.94 -9.30 2.17
N ASP A 101 -17.66 -10.53 1.73
CA ASP A 101 -17.38 -11.68 2.60
C ASP A 101 -15.99 -11.61 3.26
N VAL A 102 -15.08 -10.76 2.76
CA VAL A 102 -13.81 -10.48 3.44
C VAL A 102 -13.95 -9.47 4.58
N LEU A 103 -15.12 -8.83 4.72
CA LEU A 103 -15.44 -7.86 5.76
C LEU A 103 -16.42 -8.45 6.79
N VAL A 104 -16.26 -8.01 8.04
CA VAL A 104 -17.10 -8.42 9.18
C VAL A 104 -17.81 -7.23 9.81
N ASP A 105 -18.91 -7.49 10.50
CA ASP A 105 -19.51 -6.49 11.37
C ASP A 105 -18.57 -6.24 12.56
N GLY A 106 -18.41 -4.97 12.92
CA GLY A 106 -17.43 -4.50 13.89
C GLY A 106 -16.05 -4.30 13.28
N LYS A 107 -15.02 -4.76 14.00
CA LYS A 107 -13.62 -4.43 13.74
C LYS A 107 -13.07 -5.14 12.51
N ASN A 108 -12.55 -4.35 11.58
CA ASN A 108 -11.83 -4.81 10.40
C ASN A 108 -10.40 -4.27 10.41
N THR A 109 -9.49 -4.95 9.73
CA THR A 109 -8.11 -4.49 9.54
C THR A 109 -7.65 -4.75 8.11
N ILE A 110 -7.18 -3.70 7.45
CA ILE A 110 -6.46 -3.81 6.17
C ILE A 110 -4.97 -3.89 6.46
N TYR A 111 -4.31 -4.87 5.86
CA TYR A 111 -2.86 -5.03 5.90
C TYR A 111 -2.28 -4.66 4.54
N LEU A 112 -1.40 -3.68 4.53
CA LEU A 112 -0.59 -3.30 3.37
C LEU A 112 0.83 -3.80 3.61
N THR A 113 1.25 -4.81 2.86
CA THR A 113 2.57 -5.42 3.01
C THR A 113 3.45 -5.04 1.84
N GLN A 114 4.57 -4.37 2.09
CA GLN A 114 5.64 -4.24 1.11
C GLN A 114 6.48 -5.52 1.12
N THR A 115 6.27 -6.39 0.13
CA THR A 115 6.89 -7.73 0.11
C THR A 115 8.29 -7.75 -0.48
N ARG A 116 8.64 -6.75 -1.31
CA ARG A 116 9.98 -6.61 -1.87
C ARG A 116 10.83 -5.64 -1.08
N VAL A 117 12.00 -6.14 -0.67
CA VAL A 117 13.08 -5.32 -0.13
C VAL A 117 14.37 -5.74 -0.81
N ALA A 118 14.54 -5.28 -2.05
CA ALA A 118 15.66 -5.65 -2.91
C ALA A 118 16.91 -4.79 -2.65
N ALA A 119 16.73 -3.54 -2.21
CA ALA A 119 17.82 -2.62 -1.91
C ALA A 119 17.44 -1.61 -0.81
N ALA A 120 18.45 -0.91 -0.27
CA ALA A 120 18.29 0.13 0.75
C ALA A 120 17.28 1.24 0.38
N PHE A 121 16.98 1.41 -0.91
CA PHE A 121 16.10 2.46 -1.44
C PHE A 121 14.76 1.95 -2.00
N SER A 122 14.44 0.65 -1.86
CA SER A 122 13.13 0.13 -2.27
C SER A 122 12.04 0.62 -1.31
N GLY A 123 10.95 1.21 -1.82
CA GLY A 123 9.90 1.78 -0.98
C GLY A 123 8.73 2.38 -1.75
N VAL A 124 7.66 2.69 -1.03
CA VAL A 124 6.49 3.42 -1.55
C VAL A 124 6.17 4.62 -0.67
N MET A 125 5.59 5.65 -1.28
CA MET A 125 4.92 6.74 -0.57
C MET A 125 3.43 6.68 -0.92
N TYR A 126 2.57 6.62 0.10
CA TYR A 126 1.13 6.65 -0.08
C TYR A 126 0.64 8.09 -0.24
N ASP A 127 -0.36 8.28 -1.08
CA ASP A 127 -1.06 9.57 -1.21
C ASP A 127 -2.50 9.46 -0.70
N TYR A 128 -3.23 8.46 -1.18
CA TYR A 128 -4.67 8.37 -0.96
C TYR A 128 -5.12 6.92 -0.78
N ILE A 129 -5.95 6.68 0.24
CA ILE A 129 -6.63 5.41 0.47
C ILE A 129 -8.10 5.70 0.78
N ARG A 130 -9.01 5.05 0.06
CA ARG A 130 -10.46 5.16 0.31
C ARG A 130 -11.10 3.79 0.18
N LEU A 131 -12.02 3.45 1.09
CA LEU A 131 -12.90 2.28 0.99
C LEU A 131 -14.34 2.77 0.91
N GLU A 132 -15.05 2.41 -0.16
CA GLU A 132 -16.43 2.79 -0.41
C GLU A 132 -17.34 1.56 -0.33
N GLY A 133 -18.53 1.74 0.23
CA GLY A 133 -19.57 0.71 0.21
C GLY A 133 -20.07 0.42 -1.20
N PRO A 134 -20.70 -0.74 -1.44
CA PRO A 134 -21.36 -1.02 -2.70
C PRO A 134 -22.36 0.08 -3.05
N THR A 135 -22.36 0.50 -4.31
CA THR A 135 -23.39 1.41 -4.83
C THR A 135 -24.74 0.69 -4.74
N SER A 136 -25.69 1.26 -4.00
CA SER A 136 -27.06 0.74 -3.99
C SER A 136 -27.64 0.84 -5.40
N THR A 137 -27.88 -0.31 -6.04
CA THR A 137 -28.73 -0.41 -7.24
C THR A 137 -30.19 -0.46 -6.85
#